data_AF-A0A6B3CEC8-F1
#
_entry.id   AF-A0A6B3CEC8-F1
#
_cell.length_a   1.000
_cell.length_b   1.000
_cell.length_c   1.000
_cell.angle_alpha   90.00
_cell.angle_beta   90.00
_cell.angle_gamma   90.00
#
_symmetry.space_group_name_H-M   'P 1'
#
loop_
_entity.id
_entity.type
_entity.pdbx_description
1 polymer ?
#
loop_
_entity_poly.entity_id
_entity_poly.type
_entity_poly.pdbx_seq_one_letter_code
_entity_poly.pdbx_strand_id
1 'polypeptide(L)' 'DGGQWALAHVWPDTLPPGGAPHAVPFDDITPRNCMPSLHTAWATTLFIHSRKGSRPMRYAGAFWLVATLTATLGFG' A
#
# COMPACT_ATOMS: atom_id res chain seq x y z
N ASP A 1 -6.61 -10.40 -7.37
CA ASP A 1 -6.30 -11.27 -8.53
C ASP A 1 -5.59 -10.58 -9.70
N GLY A 2 -4.87 -9.47 -9.53
CA GLY A 2 -4.11 -8.82 -10.61
C GLY A 2 -4.92 -8.27 -11.80
N GLY A 3 -6.18 -8.64 -11.96
CA GLY A 3 -7.10 -8.17 -13.00
C GLY A 3 -6.62 -8.50 -14.41
N GLN A 4 -6.99 -7.65 -15.37
CA GLN A 4 -6.54 -7.72 -16.77
C GLN A 4 -5.01 -7.64 -16.97
N TRP A 5 -4.26 -7.26 -15.93
CA TRP A 5 -2.81 -7.11 -15.93
C TRP A 5 -2.10 -8.27 -15.22
N ALA A 6 -2.84 -9.31 -14.80
CA ALA A 6 -2.25 -10.51 -14.23
C ALA A 6 -1.48 -11.29 -15.31
N LEU A 7 -0.23 -11.67 -15.00
CA LEU A 7 0.55 -12.56 -15.88
C LEU A 7 -0.11 -13.93 -16.06
N ALA A 8 -0.77 -14.43 -15.00
CA ALA A 8 -1.50 -15.69 -15.02
C ALA A 8 -2.45 -15.79 -13.81
N HIS A 9 -3.55 -16.55 -13.96
CA HIS A 9 -4.44 -16.94 -12.88
C HIS A 9 -4.22 -18.42 -12.51
N VAL A 10 -3.10 -18.68 -11.84
CA VAL A 10 -2.63 -20.05 -11.56
C VAL A 10 -2.85 -20.50 -10.11
N TRP A 11 -3.02 -19.57 -9.18
CA TRP A 11 -3.31 -19.89 -7.78
C TRP A 11 -4.83 -19.92 -7.56
N PRO A 12 -5.39 -20.88 -6.78
CA PRO A 12 -4.71 -21.90 -5.99
C PRO A 12 -4.48 -23.24 -6.70
N ASP A 13 -4.98 -23.39 -7.92
CA ASP A 13 -5.12 -24.70 -8.58
C ASP A 13 -3.79 -25.28 -9.09
N THR A 14 -2.76 -24.45 -9.22
CA THR A 14 -1.46 -24.82 -9.80
C THR A 14 -0.31 -24.45 -8.86
N LEU A 15 0.49 -25.45 -8.50
CA LEU A 15 1.74 -25.23 -7.76
C LEU A 15 2.74 -24.48 -8.64
N PRO A 16 3.43 -23.45 -8.11
CA PRO A 16 4.48 -22.77 -8.86
C PRO A 16 5.59 -23.76 -9.28
N PRO A 17 6.09 -23.69 -10.53
CA PRO A 17 7.20 -24.53 -10.95
C PRO A 17 8.45 -24.18 -10.12
N GLY A 18 9.19 -25.20 -9.65
CA GLY A 18 10.35 -25.04 -8.76
C GLY A 18 11.63 -24.50 -9.43
N GLY A 19 11.54 -23.98 -10.66
CA GLY A 19 12.66 -23.38 -11.38
C GLY A 19 13.00 -21.97 -10.87
N ALA A 20 14.11 -21.42 -11.35
CA ALA A 20 14.44 -20.02 -11.07
C ALA A 20 13.35 -19.10 -11.68
N PRO A 21 12.85 -18.10 -10.94
CA PRO A 21 11.86 -17.17 -11.46
C PRO A 21 12.46 -16.36 -12.62
N HIS A 22 11.68 -16.21 -13.70
CA HIS A 22 12.04 -15.31 -14.79
C HIS A 22 11.84 -13.85 -14.37
N ALA A 23 12.70 -12.95 -14.86
CA ALA A 23 12.56 -11.53 -14.60
C ALA A 23 11.28 -10.99 -15.25
N VAL A 24 10.48 -10.28 -14.46
CA VAL A 24 9.33 -9.50 -14.93
C VAL A 24 9.77 -8.04 -14.94
N PRO A 25 10.20 -7.50 -16.09
CA PRO A 25 10.70 -6.13 -16.15
C PRO A 25 9.57 -5.14 -15.88
N PHE A 26 9.92 -4.02 -15.24
CA PHE A 26 9.00 -2.92 -15.06
C PHE A 26 8.87 -2.15 -16.38
N ASP A 27 7.66 -2.10 -16.92
CA ASP A 27 7.29 -1.21 -18.02
C ASP A 27 6.48 0.01 -17.51
N ASP A 28 6.21 0.97 -18.40
CA ASP A 28 5.50 2.21 -18.09
C ASP A 28 3.97 2.11 -18.23
N ILE A 29 3.45 0.98 -18.72
CA ILE A 29 2.03 0.79 -19.07
C ILE A 29 1.30 -0.04 -18.01
N THR A 30 1.95 -1.08 -17.51
CA THR A 30 1.39 -2.05 -16.59
C THR A 30 1.26 -1.42 -15.19
N PRO A 31 0.03 -1.23 -14.67
CA PRO A 31 -0.16 -0.62 -13.36
C PRO A 31 0.47 -1.48 -12.28
N ARG A 32 1.32 -0.84 -11.47
CA ARG A 32 1.89 -1.52 -10.30
C ARG A 32 0.80 -1.66 -9.25
N ASN A 33 0.73 -2.83 -8.62
CA ASN A 33 -0.08 -2.98 -7.42
C ASN A 33 0.51 -2.06 -6.35
N CYS A 34 -0.13 -0.91 -6.12
CA CYS A 34 0.15 -0.07 -4.96
C CYS A 34 -0.29 -0.86 -3.73
N MET A 35 0.60 -1.67 -3.17
CA MET A 35 0.34 -2.32 -1.90
C MET A 35 0.38 -1.21 -0.84
N PRO A 36 -0.76 -0.80 -0.25
CA PRO A 36 -0.75 0.29 0.70
C PRO A 36 0.16 -0.12 1.86
N SER A 37 1.14 0.72 2.19
CA SER A 37 1.94 0.46 3.38
C SER A 37 0.98 0.34 4.56
N LEU A 38 1.10 -0.75 5.33
CA LEU A 38 0.20 -1.00 6.47
C LEU A 38 0.20 0.20 7.43
N HIS A 39 1.34 0.88 7.57
CA HIS A 39 1.48 2.10 8.33
C HIS A 39 0.63 3.26 7.78
N THR A 40 0.67 3.53 6.47
CA THR A 40 -0.12 4.58 5.84
C THR A 40 -1.63 4.29 5.93
N ALA A 41 -2.02 3.03 5.73
CA ALA A 41 -3.43 2.61 5.84
C ALA A 41 -3.99 2.83 7.25
N TRP A 42 -3.22 2.42 8.27
CA TRP A 42 -3.62 2.61 9.66
C TRP A 42 -3.64 4.10 10.06
N ALA A 43 -2.59 4.86 9.69
CA ALA A 43 -2.53 6.29 9.98
C ALA A 43 -3.70 7.08 9.34
N THR A 44 -4.10 6.70 8.11
CA THR A 44 -5.26 7.29 7.43
C THR A 44 -6.55 6.97 8.18
N THR A 45 -6.73 5.73 8.62
CA THR A 45 -7.90 5.31 9.41
C THR A 45 -8.01 6.11 10.70
N LEU A 46 -6.90 6.29 11.42
CA LEU A 46 -6.83 7.07 12.64
C LEU A 46 -7.15 8.56 12.39
N PHE A 47 -6.63 9.13 11.31
CA PHE A 47 -6.95 10.49 10.89
C PHE A 47 -8.45 10.68 10.61
N ILE A 48 -9.09 9.75 9.88
CA ILE A 48 -10.53 9.84 9.56
C ILE A 48 -11.36 9.80 10.85
N HIS A 49 -11.05 8.88 11.78
CA HIS A 49 -11.80 8.73 13.02
C HIS A 49 -11.60 9.93 13.96
N SER A 50 -10.44 10.57 13.94
CA SER A 50 -10.20 11.75 14.77
C SER A 50 -11.03 12.97 14.36
N ARG A 51 -11.55 13.03 13.12
CA ARG A 51 -12.31 14.17 12.59
C ARG A 51 -13.56 14.53 13.40
N LYS A 52 -14.21 13.54 14.03
CA LYS A 52 -15.40 13.74 14.88
C LYS A 52 -15.05 13.95 16.36
N GLY A 53 -13.79 13.86 16.74
CA GLY A 53 -13.32 14.03 18.11
C GLY A 53 -13.09 15.50 18.50
N SER A 54 -12.58 15.69 19.73
CA SER A 54 -12.19 17.00 20.25
C SER A 54 -11.07 17.64 19.40
N ARG A 55 -10.92 18.97 19.48
CA ARG A 55 -9.87 19.70 18.74
C ARG A 55 -8.46 19.08 18.90
N PRO A 56 -8.01 18.67 20.10
CA PRO A 56 -6.73 17.99 20.27
C PRO A 56 -6.62 16.67 19.50
N MET A 57 -7.67 15.85 19.49
CA MET A 57 -7.66 14.58 18.74
C MET A 57 -7.48 14.80 17.24
N ARG A 58 -8.10 15.84 16.70
CA ARG A 58 -7.98 16.20 15.27
C ARG A 58 -6.54 16.56 14.91
N TYR A 59 -5.86 17.34 15.76
CA TYR A 59 -4.45 17.69 15.56
C TYR A 59 -3.54 16.48 15.69
N ALA A 60 -3.75 15.63 16.70
CA ALA A 60 -2.97 14.41 16.90
C ALA A 60 -3.08 13.47 15.68
N GLY A 61 -4.29 13.26 15.15
CA GLY A 61 -4.48 12.42 13.96
C GLY A 61 -3.87 13.01 12.69
N ALA A 62 -3.94 14.34 12.50
CA ALA A 62 -3.31 15.00 11.37
C ALA A 62 -1.78 14.93 11.43
N PHE A 63 -1.20 15.20 12.61
CA PHE A 63 0.23 15.08 12.86
C PHE A 63 0.73 13.68 12.56
N TRP A 64 0.02 12.66 13.08
CA TRP A 64 0.42 11.27 12.90
C TRP A 64 0.43 10.83 11.43
N LEU A 65 -0.59 11.25 10.65
CA LEU A 65 -0.64 10.99 9.21
C LEU A 65 0.53 11.65 8.48
N VAL A 66 0.79 12.94 8.75
CA VAL A 66 1.88 13.68 8.10
C VAL A 66 3.24 13.06 8.43
N ALA A 67 3.51 12.77 9.70
CA ALA A 67 4.76 12.13 10.11
C ALA A 67 4.97 10.78 9.42
N THR A 68 3.92 9.97 9.33
CA THR A 68 3.96 8.67 8.64
C THR A 68 4.31 8.83 7.16
N LEU A 69 3.71 9.81 6.49
CA LEU A 69 3.97 10.11 5.07
C LEU A 69 5.40 10.62 4.85
N THR A 70 5.87 11.57 5.67
CA THR A 70 7.24 12.09 5.59
C THR A 70 8.26 10.97 5.77
N ALA A 71 8.03 10.05 6.72
CA ALA A 71 8.90 8.90 6.95
C ALA A 71 8.89 7.88 5.80
N THR A 72 7.73 7.64 5.16
CA THR A 72 7.64 6.69 4.04
C THR A 72 8.14 7.27 2.72
N LEU A 73 8.02 8.57 2.52
CA LEU A 73 8.50 9.27 1.32
C LEU A 73 9.96 9.73 1.41
N GLY A 74 10.58 9.65 2.60
CA GLY A 74 11.99 9.98 2.79
C GLY A 74 12.31 11.47 2.77
N PHE A 75 11.36 12.32 3.18
CA PHE A 75 11.57 13.77 3.28
C PHE A 75 12.24 14.20 4.61
N GLY A 76 12.94 13.28 5.29
CA GLY A 76 13.56 13.48 6.61
C GLY A 76 14.92 12.81 6.72
#